data_AF-A0A0F9ANU4-F1
#
_entry.id   AF-A0A0F9ANU4-F1
#
_cell.length_a   1.000
_cell.length_b   1.000
_cell.length_c   1.000
_cell.angle_alpha   90.00
_cell.angle_beta   90.00
_cell.angle_gamma   90.00
#
_symmetry.space_group_name_H-M   'P 1'
#
loop_
_entity.id
_entity.type
_entity.pdbx_description
1 polymer ?
#
loop_
_entity_poly.entity_id
_entity_poly.type
_entity_poly.pdbx_seq_one_letter_code
_entity_poly.pdbx_strand_id
1 'polypeptide(L)'
;FYYLYYSGDNCCGANTHYAVMVARSKNPTGPFEKFSNKSGKPFILNKNDRWLAPGHNSVITDKKGQDWMMYHAIDNRDPENGRVFLMYKITYENGWPKISGGTPSVSKSKKPKVE
;
A
#
# COMPACT_ATOMS: atom_id res chain seq x y z
N PHE A 1 -10.82 -10.61 9.68
CA PHE A 1 -11.05 -10.79 8.23
C PHE A 1 -9.79 -11.34 7.61
N TYR A 2 -9.91 -12.12 6.54
CA TYR A 2 -8.84 -12.34 5.58
C TYR A 2 -8.78 -11.13 4.65
N TYR A 3 -7.58 -10.59 4.41
CA TYR A 3 -7.36 -9.46 3.50
C TYR A 3 -6.62 -9.94 2.26
N LEU A 4 -7.19 -9.66 1.09
CA LEU A 4 -6.55 -9.82 -0.20
C LEU A 4 -6.05 -8.45 -0.65
N TYR A 5 -4.73 -8.26 -0.59
CA TYR A 5 -4.07 -7.11 -1.19
C TYR A 5 -3.75 -7.42 -2.64
N TYR A 6 -3.96 -6.43 -3.51
CA TYR A 6 -3.63 -6.57 -4.92
C TYR A 6 -3.24 -5.21 -5.48
N SER A 7 -2.35 -5.24 -6.46
CA SER A 7 -2.00 -4.05 -7.24
C SER A 7 -2.56 -4.18 -8.64
N GLY A 8 -3.07 -3.08 -9.16
CA GLY A 8 -3.59 -3.04 -10.52
C GLY A 8 -3.37 -1.67 -11.14
N ASP A 9 -3.79 -1.57 -12.39
CA ASP A 9 -3.47 -0.47 -13.32
C ASP A 9 -2.02 -0.53 -13.83
N ASN A 10 -1.63 0.42 -14.70
CA ASN A 10 -0.34 0.40 -15.38
C ASN A 10 0.82 0.67 -14.40
N CYS A 11 1.75 -0.29 -14.30
CA CYS A 11 2.98 -0.19 -13.50
C CYS A 11 4.09 0.61 -14.17
N CYS A 12 4.11 0.64 -15.51
CA CYS A 12 5.35 0.85 -16.24
C CYS A 12 5.09 1.63 -17.54
N GLY A 13 5.90 2.64 -17.83
CA GLY A 13 5.74 3.51 -19.00
C GLY A 13 4.92 4.78 -18.75
N ALA A 14 4.55 5.48 -19.83
CA ALA A 14 3.76 6.71 -19.76
C ALA A 14 2.38 6.44 -19.13
N ASN A 15 1.89 7.37 -18.30
CA ASN A 15 0.63 7.26 -17.54
C ASN A 15 0.61 6.11 -16.51
N THR A 16 1.58 6.11 -15.61
CA THR A 16 1.65 5.16 -14.50
C THR A 16 0.58 5.46 -13.44
N HIS A 17 -0.29 4.48 -13.20
CA HIS A 17 -1.41 4.55 -12.26
C HIS A 17 -1.46 3.38 -11.28
N TYR A 18 -0.37 2.60 -11.21
CA TYR A 18 -0.20 1.52 -10.24
C TYR A 18 -0.53 1.98 -8.82
N ALA A 19 -1.42 1.23 -8.18
CA ALA A 19 -1.90 1.50 -6.84
C ALA A 19 -2.15 0.18 -6.11
N VAL A 20 -2.22 0.24 -4.78
CA VAL A 20 -2.64 -0.89 -3.95
C VAL A 20 -4.12 -0.75 -3.64
N MET A 21 -4.86 -1.80 -3.92
CA MET A 21 -6.24 -2.00 -3.50
C MET A 21 -6.31 -3.15 -2.48
N VAL A 22 -7.44 -3.24 -1.79
CA VAL A 22 -7.68 -4.31 -0.82
C VAL A 22 -9.12 -4.80 -0.91
N ALA A 23 -9.29 -6.09 -0.70
CA ALA A 23 -10.58 -6.71 -0.48
C ALA A 23 -10.53 -7.55 0.81
N ARG A 24 -11.66 -7.79 1.47
CA ARG A 24 -11.72 -8.58 2.70
C ARG A 24 -12.83 -9.61 2.69
N SER A 25 -12.63 -10.71 3.41
CA SER A 25 -13.65 -11.74 3.60
C SER A 25 -13.59 -12.35 5.00
N LYS A 26 -14.69 -12.97 5.44
CA LYS A 26 -14.71 -13.80 6.65
C LYS A 26 -14.12 -15.20 6.38
N ASN A 27 -14.07 -15.64 5.12
CA ASN A 27 -13.51 -16.92 4.70
C ASN A 27 -12.27 -16.70 3.81
N PRO A 28 -11.25 -17.58 3.85
CA PRO A 28 -10.05 -17.43 3.04
C PRO A 28 -10.32 -17.50 1.53
N THR A 29 -11.38 -18.18 1.11
CA THR A 29 -11.79 -18.38 -0.29
C THR A 29 -12.87 -17.41 -0.76
N GLY A 30 -13.32 -16.49 0.10
CA GLY A 30 -14.32 -15.48 -0.26
C GLY A 30 -15.77 -15.84 0.10
N PRO A 31 -16.75 -15.08 -0.43
CA PRO A 31 -16.58 -13.96 -1.35
C PRO A 31 -15.86 -12.76 -0.70
N PHE A 32 -15.10 -12.01 -1.51
CA PHE A 32 -14.36 -10.84 -1.04
C PHE A 32 -15.14 -9.55 -1.33
N GLU A 33 -15.38 -8.77 -0.29
CA GLU A 33 -15.87 -7.39 -0.38
C GLU A 33 -14.70 -6.49 -0.76
N LYS A 34 -14.85 -5.64 -1.80
CA LYS A 34 -13.80 -4.69 -2.21
C LYS A 34 -13.89 -3.40 -1.40
N PHE A 35 -12.73 -2.85 -1.03
CA PHE A 35 -12.67 -1.54 -0.39
C PHE A 35 -13.08 -0.41 -1.35
N SER A 36 -13.69 0.62 -0.80
CA SER A 36 -13.89 1.92 -1.44
C SER A 36 -13.71 3.02 -0.40
N ASN A 37 -12.88 4.01 -0.70
CA ASN A 37 -12.67 5.14 0.20
C ASN A 37 -13.85 6.14 0.14
N LYS A 38 -13.82 7.16 1.00
CA LYS A 38 -14.88 8.19 1.08
C LYS A 38 -15.15 8.94 -0.23
N SER A 39 -14.20 8.93 -1.16
CA SER A 39 -14.32 9.55 -2.48
C SER A 39 -14.68 8.55 -3.58
N GLY A 40 -15.08 7.33 -3.23
CA GLY A 40 -15.46 6.28 -4.19
C GLY A 40 -14.28 5.62 -4.90
N LYS A 41 -13.03 5.86 -4.47
CA LYS A 41 -11.83 5.28 -5.12
C LYS A 41 -11.45 3.95 -4.45
N PRO A 42 -11.00 2.94 -5.22
CA PRO A 42 -10.78 1.59 -4.71
C PRO A 42 -9.42 1.36 -4.03
N PHE A 43 -8.53 2.36 -4.02
CA PHE A 43 -7.15 2.21 -3.55
C PHE A 43 -6.95 2.67 -2.10
N ILE A 44 -5.99 2.03 -1.44
CA ILE A 44 -5.47 2.40 -0.11
C ILE A 44 -4.07 3.03 -0.19
N LEU A 45 -3.35 2.87 -1.31
CA LEU A 45 -2.04 3.47 -1.56
C LEU A 45 -1.94 3.86 -3.04
N ASN A 46 -1.66 5.14 -3.32
CA ASN A 46 -1.50 5.68 -4.66
C ASN A 46 -0.28 6.62 -4.73
N LYS A 47 0.15 6.96 -5.95
CA LYS A 47 1.28 7.85 -6.20
C LYS A 47 1.11 9.24 -5.57
N ASN A 48 2.24 9.92 -5.43
CA ASN A 48 2.33 11.37 -5.23
C ASN A 48 3.45 11.94 -6.11
N ASP A 49 3.77 13.22 -5.94
CA ASP A 49 4.77 13.93 -6.76
C ASP A 49 6.17 13.32 -6.69
N ARG A 50 6.49 12.61 -5.60
CA ARG A 50 7.79 11.96 -5.40
C ARG A 50 7.75 10.48 -5.74
N TRP A 51 6.69 9.77 -5.35
CA TRP A 51 6.65 8.32 -5.41
C TRP A 51 5.65 7.87 -6.46
N LEU A 52 6.17 7.33 -7.56
CA LEU A 52 5.37 6.81 -8.66
C LEU A 52 5.18 5.30 -8.53
N ALA A 53 4.06 4.83 -9.06
CA ALA A 53 3.72 3.41 -9.17
C ALA A 53 3.91 2.56 -7.89
N PRO A 54 3.39 3.00 -6.71
CA PRO A 54 3.54 2.20 -5.51
C PRO A 54 2.71 0.91 -5.55
N GLY A 55 3.31 -0.24 -5.30
CA GLY A 55 2.56 -1.50 -5.30
C GLY A 55 3.40 -2.76 -5.07
N HIS A 56 2.82 -3.91 -5.45
CA HIS A 56 3.36 -5.26 -5.20
C HIS A 56 3.76 -5.42 -3.74
N ASN A 57 2.79 -5.21 -2.86
CA ASN A 57 3.08 -5.15 -1.44
C ASN A 57 3.08 -6.53 -0.79
N SER A 58 3.80 -6.63 0.32
CA SER A 58 3.60 -7.64 1.36
C SER A 58 3.22 -6.96 2.68
N VAL A 59 2.73 -7.74 3.63
CA VAL A 59 2.40 -7.26 4.97
C VAL A 59 3.14 -8.12 5.98
N ILE A 60 3.79 -7.47 6.94
CA ILE A 60 4.40 -8.12 8.09
C ILE A 60 3.81 -7.55 9.38
N THR A 61 3.72 -8.37 10.41
CA THR A 61 3.35 -7.93 11.75
C THR A 61 4.60 -7.91 12.62
N ASP A 62 4.91 -6.79 13.25
CA ASP A 62 6.03 -6.72 14.18
C ASP A 62 5.71 -7.37 15.54
N LYS A 63 6.73 -7.48 16.40
CA LYS A 63 6.60 -8.10 17.73
C LYS A 63 5.61 -7.40 18.67
N LYS A 64 5.19 -6.17 18.36
CA LYS A 64 4.17 -5.43 19.12
C LYS A 64 2.77 -5.58 18.54
N GLY A 65 2.59 -6.46 17.55
CA GLY A 65 1.31 -6.64 16.87
C GLY A 65 1.00 -5.54 15.87
N GLN A 66 1.99 -4.73 15.46
CA GLN A 66 1.77 -3.67 14.49
C GLN A 66 2.02 -4.18 13.07
N ASP A 67 1.04 -4.00 12.19
CA ASP A 67 1.16 -4.34 10.78
C ASP A 67 1.90 -3.26 9.98
N TRP A 68 2.78 -3.70 9.09
CA TRP A 68 3.59 -2.87 8.20
C TRP A 68 3.41 -3.35 6.77
N MET A 69 3.11 -2.41 5.87
CA MET A 69 3.12 -2.65 4.44
C MET A 69 4.53 -2.41 3.91
N MET A 70 5.09 -3.42 3.26
CA MET A 70 6.33 -3.36 2.49
C MET A 70 5.96 -3.34 1.02
N TYR A 71 6.52 -2.44 0.22
CA TYR A 71 6.14 -2.27 -1.19
C TYR A 71 7.26 -1.60 -1.96
N HIS A 72 7.19 -1.62 -3.28
CA HIS A 72 8.09 -0.82 -4.11
C HIS A 72 7.41 0.45 -4.60
N ALA A 73 8.22 1.46 -4.95
CA ALA A 73 7.82 2.61 -5.76
C ALA A 73 9.03 3.10 -6.58
N ILE A 74 8.81 4.03 -7.49
CA ILE A 74 9.87 4.72 -8.25
C ILE A 74 10.01 6.14 -7.68
N ASP A 75 11.23 6.59 -7.36
CA ASP A 75 11.47 8.00 -6.97
C ASP A 75 11.47 8.85 -8.24
N ASN A 76 10.51 9.76 -8.38
CA ASN A 76 10.37 10.66 -9.52
C ASN A 76 11.58 11.59 -9.69
N ARG A 77 12.42 11.74 -8.66
CA ARG A 77 13.64 12.55 -8.71
C ARG A 77 14.85 11.77 -9.25
N ASP A 78 14.73 10.44 -9.31
CA ASP A 78 15.77 9.52 -9.79
C ASP A 78 15.12 8.26 -10.39
N PRO A 79 14.38 8.41 -11.50
CA PRO A 79 13.61 7.31 -12.08
C PRO A 79 14.47 6.18 -12.64
N GLU A 80 15.72 6.47 -13.02
CA GLU A 80 16.68 5.49 -13.56
C GLU A 80 17.11 4.44 -12.52
N ASN A 81 17.01 4.78 -11.23
CA ASN A 81 17.24 3.84 -10.13
C ASN A 81 16.12 2.80 -9.99
N GLY A 82 15.04 2.94 -10.78
CA GLY A 82 13.96 1.98 -10.88
C GLY A 82 13.17 1.84 -9.58
N ARG A 83 12.80 0.60 -9.26
CA ARG A 83 11.95 0.27 -8.12
C ARG A 83 12.77 0.21 -6.84
N VAL A 84 12.47 1.09 -5.89
CA VAL A 84 13.09 1.11 -4.56
C VAL A 84 12.13 0.60 -3.49
N PHE A 85 12.70 0.06 -2.41
CA PHE A 85 11.94 -0.46 -1.29
C PHE A 85 11.41 0.68 -0.39
N LEU A 86 10.11 0.60 -0.07
CA LEU A 86 9.44 1.46 0.89
C LEU A 86 8.66 0.64 1.90
N MET A 87 8.40 1.27 3.04
CA MET A 87 7.64 0.68 4.13
C MET A 87 6.74 1.72 4.78
N TYR A 88 5.53 1.30 5.15
CA TYR A 88 4.57 2.17 5.82
C TYR A 88 3.77 1.40 6.87
N LYS A 89 3.47 2.04 7.99
CA LYS A 89 2.64 1.51 9.07
C LYS A 89 1.17 1.40 8.62
N ILE A 90 0.56 0.22 8.76
CA ILE A 90 -0.87 0.04 8.49
C ILE A 90 -1.67 0.41 9.75
N THR A 91 -2.70 1.23 9.62
CA THR A 91 -3.73 1.38 10.66
C THR A 91 -5.04 0.79 10.18
N TYR A 92 -6.01 0.63 11.07
CA TYR A 92 -7.31 0.09 10.73
C TYR A 92 -8.42 1.08 11.08
N GLU A 93 -9.37 1.27 10.17
CA GLU A 93 -10.57 2.10 10.35
C GLU A 93 -11.77 1.29 9.86
N ASN A 94 -12.74 1.03 10.73
CA ASN A 94 -13.93 0.20 10.43
C ASN A 94 -13.57 -1.19 9.85
N GLY A 95 -12.46 -1.76 10.33
CA GLY A 95 -11.95 -3.06 9.86
C GLY A 95 -11.36 -3.04 8.45
N TRP A 96 -10.99 -1.88 7.91
CA TRP A 96 -10.24 -1.74 6.67
C TRP A 96 -8.83 -1.23 6.94
N PRO A 97 -7.79 -1.79 6.28
CA PRO A 97 -6.44 -1.28 6.40
C PRO A 97 -6.35 0.10 5.73
N LYS A 98 -5.57 0.98 6.34
CA LYS A 98 -5.43 2.38 5.97
C LYS A 98 -3.96 2.75 6.01
N ILE A 99 -3.50 3.37 4.92
CA ILE A 99 -2.25 4.12 4.88
C ILE A 99 -2.59 5.58 5.12
N SER A 100 -1.93 6.24 6.08
CA SER A 100 -2.20 7.64 6.36
C SER A 100 -1.88 8.51 5.14
N GLY A 101 -2.84 9.33 4.71
CA GLY A 101 -2.75 10.13 3.49
C GLY A 101 -2.94 9.35 2.19
N GLY A 102 -3.07 8.02 2.23
CA GLY A 102 -3.29 7.18 1.04
C GLY A 102 -2.14 7.19 0.03
N THR A 103 -0.94 7.59 0.44
CA THR A 103 0.23 7.75 -0.43
C THR A 103 1.54 7.52 0.34
N PRO A 104 2.66 7.15 -0.31
CA PRO A 104 3.93 6.95 0.38
C PRO A 104 4.46 8.20 1.10
N SER A 105 5.15 8.00 2.23
CA SER A 105 5.76 9.10 2.99
C SER A 105 6.94 9.71 2.23
N VAL A 106 7.06 11.04 2.22
CA VAL A 106 8.24 11.75 1.70
C VAL A 106 9.28 12.04 2.78
N SER A 107 8.94 11.83 4.05
CA SER A 107 9.82 12.00 5.22
C SER A 107 10.08 10.66 5.90
N LYS A 108 11.15 10.62 6.71
CA LYS A 108 11.48 9.44 7.53
C LYS A 108 10.34 9.18 8.52
N SER A 109 9.88 7.93 8.56
CA SER A 109 8.88 7.45 9.51
C SER A 109 9.54 6.67 10.66
N LYS A 110 8.77 6.43 11.74
CA LYS A 110 9.22 5.53 12.81
C LYS A 110 9.43 4.13 12.20
N LYS A 111 10.62 3.55 12.45
CA LYS A 111 10.95 2.20 12.03
C LYS A 111 10.20 1.13 12.87
N PRO A 112 9.97 -0.07 12.33
CA PRO A 112 9.51 -1.22 13.10
C PRO A 112 10.44 -1.48 14.28
N LYS A 113 9.88 -2.06 15.35
CA LYS A 113 10.70 -2.56 16.45
C LYS A 113 11.16 -3.97 16.10
N VAL A 114 12.43 -4.05 15.74
CA VAL A 114 13.20 -5.28 15.55
C VAL A 114 14.20 -5.30 16.69
N GLU A 115 14.27 -6.38 17.46
CA GLU A 115 15.27 -6.53 18.52
C GLU A 115 16.70 -6.53 17.95
#